data_AF-A0AAD6Z3H0-F1
#
_entry.id   AF-A0AAD6Z3H0-F1
#
_cell.length_a   1.000
_cell.length_b   1.000
_cell.length_c   1.000
_cell.angle_alpha   90.00
_cell.angle_beta   90.00
_cell.angle_gamma   90.00
#
_symmetry.space_group_name_H-M   'P 1'
#
loop_
_entity.id
_entity.type
_entity.pdbx_description
1 polymer ?
#
loop_
_entity_poly.entity_id
_entity_poly.type
_entity_poly.pdbx_seq_one_letter_code
_entity_poly.pdbx_strand_id
1 'polypeptide(L)'
;MSAVPRVIEDLVENFRTDCVGFAGFTILIWDHLDTFTTEVEYIWKGKKGPLVYLFVLNRYLTPLGFIINLFAYLSPMWTLESSWIGSVCPQPILIFVVVAMGIGWLIVFSVQAWLLSNGLPVIHNPISGVRACTMIFPPAVYVVQY
;
A
#
# COMPACT_ATOMS: atom_id res chain seq x y z
N MET A 1 -6.67 37.00 -14.13
CA MET A 1 -7.92 36.36 -14.62
C MET A 1 -7.48 35.12 -15.37
N SER A 2 -7.44 33.96 -14.71
CA SER A 2 -7.12 32.69 -15.38
C SER A 2 -8.28 32.37 -16.33
N ALA A 3 -8.00 32.24 -17.63
CA ALA A 3 -8.99 31.83 -18.60
C ALA A 3 -9.52 30.44 -18.22
N VAL A 4 -10.84 30.27 -18.23
CA VAL A 4 -11.45 28.96 -18.01
C VAL A 4 -10.97 28.04 -19.15
N PRO A 5 -10.38 26.87 -18.83
CA PRO A 5 -9.92 25.91 -19.83
C PRO A 5 -11.08 25.44 -20.74
N ARG A 6 -10.73 24.98 -21.95
CA ARG A 6 -11.76 24.46 -22.86
C ARG A 6 -12.21 23.08 -22.36
N VAL A 7 -13.50 22.77 -22.52
CA VAL A 7 -14.10 21.48 -22.11
C VAL A 7 -13.30 20.26 -22.59
N ILE A 8 -12.74 20.31 -23.80
CA ILE A 8 -11.93 19.22 -24.35
C ILE A 8 -10.61 19.05 -23.59
N GLU A 9 -9.98 20.14 -23.18
CA GLU A 9 -8.73 20.13 -22.41
C GLU A 9 -8.96 19.52 -21.03
N ASP A 10 -10.03 19.95 -20.33
CA ASP A 10 -10.41 19.40 -19.02
C ASP A 10 -10.72 17.90 -19.07
N LEU A 11 -11.45 17.47 -20.10
CA LEU A 11 -11.81 16.07 -20.28
C LEU A 11 -10.56 15.20 -20.50
N VAL A 12 -9.64 15.67 -21.34
CA VAL A 12 -8.38 14.97 -21.65
C VAL A 12 -7.49 14.86 -20.40
N GLU A 13 -7.40 15.92 -19.59
CA GLU A 13 -6.65 15.91 -18.34
C GLU A 13 -7.25 14.94 -17.31
N ASN A 14 -8.58 14.91 -17.19
CA ASN A 14 -9.27 13.97 -16.32
C ASN A 14 -9.02 12.51 -16.74
N PHE A 15 -9.22 12.20 -18.03
CA PHE A 15 -8.94 10.86 -18.57
C PHE A 15 -7.49 10.45 -18.39
N ARG A 16 -6.54 11.38 -18.53
CA ARG A 16 -5.11 11.11 -18.34
C ARG A 16 -4.81 10.69 -16.90
N THR A 17 -5.42 11.38 -15.94
CA THR A 17 -5.25 11.09 -14.51
C THR A 17 -5.83 9.73 -14.16
N ASP A 18 -7.03 9.42 -14.67
CA ASP A 18 -7.69 8.14 -14.45
C ASP A 18 -6.90 6.99 -15.07
N CYS A 19 -6.44 7.12 -16.32
CA CYS A 19 -5.62 6.11 -16.98
C CYS A 19 -4.33 5.79 -16.21
N VAL A 20 -3.63 6.81 -15.72
CA VAL A 20 -2.42 6.61 -14.91
C VAL A 20 -2.76 5.94 -13.58
N GLY A 21 -3.88 6.31 -12.95
CA GLY A 21 -4.39 5.68 -11.73
C GLY A 21 -4.67 4.18 -11.90
N PHE A 22 -5.41 3.81 -12.94
CA PHE A 22 -5.70 2.41 -13.25
C PHE A 22 -4.47 1.61 -13.67
N ALA A 23 -3.56 2.20 -14.44
CA ALA A 23 -2.30 1.56 -14.83
C ALA A 23 -1.44 1.27 -13.59
N GLY A 24 -1.31 2.23 -12.68
CA GLY A 24 -0.60 2.06 -11.41
C GLY A 24 -1.24 0.98 -10.54
N PHE A 25 -2.57 0.98 -10.41
CA PHE A 25 -3.29 -0.05 -9.66
C PHE A 25 -3.11 -1.45 -10.25
N THR A 26 -3.13 -1.57 -11.58
CA THR A 26 -2.96 -2.85 -12.28
C THR A 26 -1.57 -3.43 -12.02
N ILE A 27 -0.51 -2.61 -12.11
CA ILE A 27 0.85 -3.03 -11.79
C ILE A 27 0.96 -3.45 -10.32
N LEU A 28 0.32 -2.70 -9.41
CA LEU A 28 0.32 -3.01 -7.99
C LEU A 28 -0.34 -4.37 -7.70
N ILE A 29 -1.50 -4.65 -8.30
CA ILE A 29 -2.15 -5.97 -8.20
C ILE A 29 -1.24 -7.06 -8.80
N TRP A 30 -0.65 -6.80 -9.96
CA TRP A 30 0.21 -7.76 -10.64
C TRP A 30 1.41 -8.18 -9.78
N ASP A 31 2.07 -7.24 -9.10
CA ASP A 31 3.16 -7.53 -8.15
C ASP A 31 2.72 -8.44 -6.98
N HIS A 32 1.49 -8.24 -6.48
CA HIS A 32 0.92 -9.08 -5.44
C HIS A 32 0.60 -10.49 -5.96
N LEU A 33 0.05 -10.60 -7.17
CA LEU A 33 -0.32 -11.89 -7.75
C LEU A 33 0.89 -12.79 -8.03
N ASP A 34 1.98 -12.21 -8.55
CA ASP A 34 3.19 -12.98 -8.89
C ASP A 34 3.79 -13.66 -7.66
N THR A 35 3.86 -12.92 -6.56
CA THR A 35 4.46 -13.37 -5.30
C THR A 35 3.48 -14.16 -4.41
N PHE A 36 2.18 -14.08 -4.65
CA PHE A 36 1.14 -14.79 -3.89
C PHE A 36 1.36 -16.31 -3.85
N THR A 37 1.86 -16.89 -4.94
CA THR A 37 2.13 -18.33 -5.03
C THR A 37 3.13 -18.79 -3.96
N THR A 38 4.23 -18.05 -3.81
CA THR A 38 5.24 -18.32 -2.79
C THR A 38 4.75 -17.98 -1.38
N GLU A 39 3.92 -16.95 -1.22
CA GLU A 39 3.29 -16.67 0.08
C GLU A 39 2.44 -17.85 0.55
N VAL A 40 1.58 -18.38 -0.31
CA VAL A 40 0.66 -19.48 0.07
C VAL A 40 1.45 -20.70 0.53
N GLU A 41 2.55 -21.00 -0.14
CA GLU A 41 3.41 -22.12 0.20
C GLU A 41 4.15 -21.93 1.53
N TYR A 42 4.76 -20.76 1.77
CA TYR A 42 5.64 -20.57 2.92
C TYR A 42 4.97 -19.91 4.13
N ILE A 43 4.03 -18.99 3.91
CA ILE A 43 3.39 -18.18 4.96
C ILE A 43 2.07 -18.82 5.40
N TRP A 44 1.21 -19.20 4.46
CA TRP A 44 -0.14 -19.66 4.79
C TRP A 44 -0.21 -21.12 5.23
N LYS A 45 0.63 -21.99 4.65
CA LYS A 45 0.76 -23.40 5.07
C LYS A 45 1.72 -23.61 6.25
N GLY A 46 2.50 -22.58 6.62
CA GLY A 46 3.45 -22.62 7.72
C GLY A 46 2.83 -22.47 9.11
N LYS A 47 3.68 -22.42 10.15
CA LYS A 47 3.25 -22.12 11.52
C LYS A 47 2.82 -20.66 11.62
N LYS A 48 1.55 -20.41 11.97
CA LYS A 48 0.96 -19.07 12.08
C LYS A 48 1.47 -18.35 13.33
N GLY A 49 2.64 -17.73 13.23
CA GLY A 49 3.21 -16.86 14.26
C GLY A 49 2.76 -15.39 14.12
N PRO A 50 3.11 -14.52 15.09
CA PRO A 50 2.81 -13.08 15.06
C PRO A 50 3.34 -12.38 13.80
N LEU A 51 4.48 -12.84 13.28
CA LEU A 51 5.13 -12.32 12.09
C LEU A 51 4.26 -12.47 10.82
N VAL A 52 3.38 -13.49 10.76
CA VAL A 52 2.46 -13.70 9.63
C VAL A 52 1.38 -12.62 9.57
N TYR A 53 0.79 -12.25 10.72
CA TYR A 53 -0.21 -11.19 10.78
C TYR A 53 0.40 -9.82 10.48
N LEU A 54 1.62 -9.59 10.97
CA LEU A 54 2.38 -8.35 10.73
C LEU A 54 2.73 -8.21 9.24
N PHE A 55 3.11 -9.32 8.59
CA PHE A 55 3.32 -9.37 7.14
C PHE A 55 2.05 -9.06 6.35
N VAL A 56 0.92 -9.69 6.68
CA VAL A 56 -0.36 -9.45 5.97
C VAL A 56 -0.82 -8.00 6.15
N LEU A 57 -0.72 -7.44 7.35
CA LEU A 57 -1.04 -6.02 7.56
C LEU A 57 -0.13 -5.11 6.74
N ASN A 58 1.18 -5.34 6.76
CA ASN A 58 2.13 -4.52 6.02
C ASN A 58 1.87 -4.57 4.50
N ARG A 59 1.59 -5.77 3.98
CA ARG A 59 1.47 -6.01 2.55
C ARG A 59 0.14 -5.55 1.97
N TYR A 60 -0.97 -5.82 2.64
CA TYR A 60 -2.31 -5.61 2.07
C TYR A 60 -2.92 -4.23 2.41
N LEU A 61 -2.35 -3.48 3.37
CA LEU A 61 -2.79 -2.10 3.65
C LEU A 61 -2.47 -1.13 2.49
N THR A 62 -1.35 -1.33 1.80
CA THR A 62 -0.91 -0.53 0.65
C THR A 62 -1.87 -0.61 -0.56
N PRO A 63 -2.24 -1.80 -1.08
CA PRO A 63 -3.28 -1.92 -2.12
C PRO A 63 -4.63 -1.36 -1.66
N LEU A 64 -4.99 -1.57 -0.39
CA LEU A 64 -6.27 -1.09 0.15
C LEU A 64 -6.35 0.44 0.18
N GLY A 65 -5.27 1.12 0.60
CA GLY A 65 -5.18 2.58 0.53
C GLY A 65 -5.31 3.10 -0.91
N PHE A 66 -4.67 2.42 -1.87
CA PHE A 66 -4.77 2.79 -3.29
C PHE A 66 -6.20 2.65 -3.83
N ILE A 67 -6.95 1.62 -3.42
CA ILE A 67 -8.36 1.42 -3.79
C ILE A 67 -9.22 2.57 -3.28
N ILE A 68 -9.05 2.98 -2.02
CA ILE A 68 -9.79 4.11 -1.43
C ILE A 68 -9.48 5.39 -2.20
N ASN A 69 -8.21 5.62 -2.53
CA ASN A 69 -7.77 6.78 -3.29
C ASN A 69 -8.44 6.83 -4.68
N LEU A 70 -8.39 5.71 -5.42
CA LEU A 70 -9.02 5.59 -6.74
C LEU A 70 -10.54 5.79 -6.67
N PHE A 71 -11.20 5.25 -5.64
CA PHE A 71 -12.64 5.46 -5.43
C PHE A 71 -12.97 6.94 -5.13
N ALA A 72 -12.13 7.63 -4.36
CA ALA A 72 -12.30 9.06 -4.10
C ALA A 72 -12.11 9.90 -5.38
N TYR A 73 -11.18 9.52 -6.28
CA TYR A 73 -10.98 10.19 -7.56
C TYR A 73 -12.15 9.96 -8.55
N LEU A 74 -12.68 8.73 -8.61
CA LEU A 74 -13.71 8.36 -9.59
C LEU A 74 -15.14 8.75 -9.17
N SER A 75 -15.41 8.90 -7.87
CA SER A 75 -16.78 9.12 -7.40
C SER A 75 -17.15 10.62 -7.40
N PRO A 76 -18.23 11.01 -8.11
CA PRO A 76 -18.72 12.40 -8.12
C PRO A 76 -19.30 12.84 -6.77
N MET A 77 -19.43 11.91 -5.81
CA MET A 77 -19.79 12.21 -4.42
C MET A 77 -18.77 13.14 -3.73
N TRP A 78 -17.56 13.28 -4.28
CA TRP A 78 -16.50 14.15 -3.76
C TRP A 78 -16.30 15.44 -4.56
N THR A 79 -17.05 15.65 -5.67
CA THR A 79 -16.95 16.87 -6.49
C THR A 79 -17.85 18.00 -5.98
N LEU A 80 -17.33 19.22 -5.98
CA LEU A 80 -17.88 20.45 -5.40
C LEU A 80 -19.13 21.03 -6.10
N GLU A 81 -19.68 20.37 -7.13
CA GLU A 81 -20.72 20.94 -8.00
C GLU A 81 -22.16 20.52 -7.68
N SER A 82 -22.50 20.24 -6.42
CA SER A 82 -23.90 20.35 -5.98
C SER A 82 -24.09 21.62 -5.15
N SER A 83 -24.01 22.77 -5.82
CA SER A 83 -24.58 24.01 -5.33
C SER A 83 -26.08 23.79 -5.17
N TRP A 84 -26.59 23.64 -3.94
CA TRP A 84 -27.94 24.00 -3.46
C TRP A 84 -28.12 23.83 -1.95
N ILE A 85 -27.16 23.22 -1.22
CA ILE A 85 -27.20 23.14 0.25
C ILE A 85 -25.88 23.68 0.80
N GLY A 86 -25.96 24.84 1.43
CA GLY A 86 -24.80 25.54 1.97
C GLY A 86 -24.05 24.72 3.02
N SER A 87 -22.73 24.96 3.04
CA SER A 87 -21.90 24.97 4.25
C SER A 87 -21.70 23.66 5.01
N VAL A 88 -21.32 22.58 4.32
CA VAL A 88 -20.22 21.71 4.80
C VAL A 88 -19.39 21.31 3.59
N CYS A 89 -18.23 21.95 3.43
CA CYS A 89 -17.19 21.45 2.52
C CYS A 89 -16.88 20.00 2.91
N PRO A 90 -16.85 19.01 1.99
CA PRO A 90 -16.30 17.67 2.31
C PRO A 90 -14.77 17.69 2.48
N GLN A 91 -14.15 18.87 2.41
CA GLN A 91 -12.71 19.13 2.63
C GLN A 91 -12.12 18.46 3.89
N PRO A 92 -12.73 18.50 5.10
CA PRO A 92 -12.10 17.88 6.26
C PRO A 92 -12.12 16.35 6.17
N ILE A 93 -13.09 15.74 5.49
CA ILE A 93 -13.14 14.27 5.33
C ILE A 93 -12.07 13.81 4.35
N LEU A 94 -11.93 14.48 3.21
CA LEU A 94 -10.89 14.14 2.24
C LEU A 94 -9.48 14.37 2.83
N ILE A 95 -9.26 15.51 3.49
CA ILE A 95 -8.00 15.79 4.18
C ILE A 95 -7.76 14.75 5.28
N PHE A 96 -8.78 14.39 6.06
CA PHE A 96 -8.67 13.36 7.09
C PHE A 96 -8.32 11.99 6.51
N VAL A 97 -8.94 11.58 5.40
CA VAL A 97 -8.65 10.31 4.72
C VAL A 97 -7.22 10.31 4.16
N VAL A 98 -6.80 11.39 3.51
CA VAL A 98 -5.44 11.52 2.96
C VAL A 98 -4.39 11.55 4.07
N VAL A 99 -4.65 12.27 5.17
CA VAL A 99 -3.75 12.33 6.34
C VAL A 99 -3.70 10.98 7.05
N ALA A 100 -4.85 10.32 7.27
CA ALA A 100 -4.90 9.00 7.89
C ALA A 100 -4.17 7.95 7.03
N MET A 101 -4.33 8.01 5.71
CA MET A 101 -3.57 7.17 4.79
C MET A 101 -2.08 7.49 4.85
N GLY A 102 -1.69 8.76 4.81
CA GLY A 102 -0.29 9.19 4.96
C GLY A 102 0.36 8.71 6.27
N ILE A 103 -0.35 8.82 7.39
CA ILE A 103 0.10 8.29 8.69
C ILE A 103 0.22 6.76 8.64
N GLY A 104 -0.76 6.07 8.04
CA GLY A 104 -0.71 4.62 7.85
C GLY A 104 0.52 4.18 7.05
N TRP A 105 0.84 4.89 5.97
CA TRP A 105 2.05 4.66 5.18
C TRP A 105 3.34 4.95 5.97
N LEU A 106 3.38 6.01 6.77
CA LEU A 106 4.52 6.28 7.65
C LEU A 106 4.73 5.18 8.69
N ILE A 107 3.66 4.66 9.29
CA ILE A 107 3.72 3.52 10.21
C ILE A 107 4.26 2.29 9.48
N VAL A 108 3.73 1.98 8.30
CA VAL A 108 4.17 0.86 7.46
C VAL A 108 5.66 0.98 7.11
N PHE A 109 6.12 2.14 6.64
CA PHE A 109 7.54 2.39 6.35
C PHE A 109 8.41 2.29 7.60
N SER A 110 7.94 2.77 8.75
CA SER A 110 8.66 2.68 10.02
C SER A 110 8.82 1.22 10.46
N VAL A 111 7.79 0.41 10.31
CA VAL A 111 7.83 -1.04 10.59
C VAL A 111 8.80 -1.74 9.65
N GLN A 112 8.77 -1.43 8.35
CA GLN A 112 9.71 -2.02 7.38
C GLN A 112 11.16 -1.63 7.68
N ALA A 113 11.40 -0.36 8.03
CA ALA A 113 12.73 0.11 8.43
C ALA A 113 13.21 -0.57 9.72
N TRP A 114 12.32 -0.76 10.70
CA TRP A 114 12.62 -1.46 11.93
C TRP A 114 12.90 -2.96 11.72
N LEU A 115 12.16 -3.62 10.83
CA LEU A 115 12.45 -5.01 10.46
C LEU A 115 13.84 -5.10 9.82
N LEU A 116 14.14 -4.26 8.84
CA LEU A 116 15.46 -4.25 8.19
C LEU A 116 16.61 -3.98 9.17
N SER A 117 16.40 -3.14 10.18
CA SER A 117 17.44 -2.86 11.18
C SER A 117 17.66 -4.00 12.18
N ASN A 118 16.70 -4.91 12.34
CA ASN A 118 16.79 -6.08 13.21
C ASN A 118 17.06 -7.40 12.44
N GLY A 119 17.25 -7.34 11.12
CA GLY A 119 17.60 -8.51 10.32
C GLY A 119 19.03 -8.97 10.60
N LEU A 120 19.21 -10.25 10.93
CA LEU A 120 20.52 -10.86 11.11
C LEU A 120 20.95 -11.55 9.80
N PRO A 121 22.23 -11.44 9.41
CA PRO A 121 22.72 -12.12 8.21
C PRO A 121 22.73 -13.64 8.44
N VAL A 122 22.24 -14.41 7.46
CA VAL A 122 22.33 -15.87 7.49
C VAL A 122 23.67 -16.30 6.91
N ILE A 123 24.49 -16.96 7.71
CA ILE A 123 25.77 -17.54 7.26
C ILE A 123 25.47 -18.85 6.52
N HIS A 124 25.79 -18.89 5.22
CA HIS A 124 25.62 -20.09 4.40
C HIS A 124 26.87 -20.97 4.44
N ASN A 125 26.66 -22.28 4.47
CA ASN A 125 27.74 -23.25 4.34
C ASN A 125 28.33 -23.19 2.91
N PRO A 126 29.64 -22.98 2.72
CA PRO A 126 30.25 -22.90 1.38
C PRO A 126 30.08 -24.18 0.54
N ILE A 127 29.81 -25.33 1.17
CA ILE A 127 29.58 -26.61 0.49
C ILE A 127 28.18 -26.69 -0.13
N SER A 128 27.20 -25.92 0.36
CA SER A 128 25.82 -25.96 -0.16
C SER A 128 25.67 -25.29 -1.54
N GLY A 129 26.67 -24.52 -1.99
CA GLY A 129 26.64 -23.80 -3.27
C GLY A 129 25.67 -22.61 -3.29
N VAL A 130 24.95 -22.32 -2.19
CA VAL A 130 23.99 -21.23 -2.11
C VAL A 130 24.72 -19.90 -1.90
N ARG A 131 24.69 -19.04 -2.92
CA ARG A 131 25.14 -17.63 -2.83
C ARG A 131 23.92 -16.71 -2.76
N ALA A 132 23.40 -16.50 -1.55
CA ALA A 132 22.29 -15.58 -1.32
C ALA A 132 22.56 -14.69 -0.10
N CYS A 133 22.32 -13.38 -0.24
CA CYS A 133 22.39 -12.41 0.86
C CYS A 133 21.02 -12.34 1.55
N THR A 134 20.66 -13.41 2.28
CA THR A 134 19.37 -13.50 2.98
C THR A 134 19.52 -13.10 4.44
N MET A 135 18.55 -12.36 4.97
CA MET A 135 18.43 -12.06 6.40
C MET A 135 17.37 -12.94 7.07
N ILE A 136 17.59 -13.27 8.34
CA ILE A 136 16.61 -13.92 9.22
C ILE A 136 16.36 -13.06 10.46
N PHE A 137 15.13 -13.08 10.98
CA PHE A 137 14.82 -12.39 12.23
C PHE A 137 15.20 -13.26 13.44
N PRO A 138 15.60 -12.66 14.57
CA PRO A 138 15.85 -13.41 15.79
C PRO A 138 14.56 -14.03 16.35
N PRO A 139 14.63 -15.17 17.06
CA PRO A 139 13.47 -15.88 17.58
C PRO A 139 12.63 -15.07 18.57
N ALA A 140 13.21 -14.06 19.22
CA ALA A 140 12.47 -13.13 20.08
C ALA A 140 11.36 -12.36 19.33
N VAL A 141 11.43 -12.26 18.00
CA VAL A 141 10.46 -11.50 17.18
C VAL A 141 9.26 -12.36 16.74
N TYR A 142 9.41 -13.68 16.61
CA TYR A 142 8.32 -14.58 16.17
C TYR A 142 7.91 -15.66 17.18
N VAL A 143 8.65 -15.86 18.27
CA VAL A 143 8.30 -16.80 19.32
C VAL A 143 7.79 -16.00 20.51
N VAL A 144 6.49 -16.12 20.80
CA VAL A 144 5.92 -15.65 22.08
C VAL A 144 6.58 -16.52 23.16
N GLN A 145 7.48 -15.92 23.95
CA GLN A 145 8.08 -16.55 25.11
C GLN A 145 6.95 -16.74 26.14
N TYR A 146 6.50 -17.97 26.34
CA TYR A 146 5.63 -18.35 27.47
C TYR A 146 6.50 -18.78 28.64
#